data_AF-A0A523BM33-F1
#
_entry.id   AF-A0A523BM33-F1
#
_cell.length_a   1.000
_cell.length_b   1.000
_cell.length_c   1.000
_cell.angle_alpha   90.00
_cell.angle_beta   90.00
_cell.angle_gamma   90.00
#
_symmetry.space_group_name_H-M   'P 1'
#
loop_
_entity.id
_entity.type
_entity.pdbx_description
1 polymer ?
#
loop_
_entity_poly.entity_id
_entity_poly.type
_entity_poly.pdbx_seq_one_letter_code
_entity_poly.pdbx_strand_id
1 'polypeptide(L)'
;MKKAEETFIKEVYEGLEKGDTQHVLSLINAYLEREKTDKLKLTPTPLLNFIGDELGKMLIGKEWSFDRLMDLWREGKRDERLIIASALRRLSRVDYENSKLFVLNILNDLSDWEICDQLALRAVVNLAVQNKTEMFSLMEGG
;
A
#
# COMPACT_ATOMS: atom_id res chain seq x y z
N MET A 1 9.71 15.32 9.20
CA MET A 1 9.69 14.99 7.77
C MET A 1 10.52 15.99 7.01
N LYS A 2 11.21 15.57 5.94
CA LYS A 2 11.79 16.54 5.01
C LYS A 2 10.63 17.07 4.14
N LYS A 3 10.48 18.39 4.02
CA LYS A 3 9.42 19.06 3.22
C LYS A 3 9.26 18.51 1.79
N ALA A 4 10.33 17.96 1.22
CA ALA A 4 10.33 17.32 -0.09
C ALA A 4 9.52 16.00 -0.12
N GLU A 5 9.60 15.16 0.91
CA GLU A 5 8.87 13.89 0.99
C GLU A 5 7.35 14.14 1.06
N GLU A 6 6.93 15.09 1.89
CA GLU A 6 5.53 15.51 2.02
C GLU A 6 4.95 15.99 0.69
N THR A 7 5.73 16.82 -0.03
CA THR A 7 5.32 17.36 -1.33
C THR A 7 5.15 16.23 -2.33
N PHE A 8 6.12 15.31 -2.39
CA PHE A 8 6.05 14.14 -3.26
C PHE A 8 4.85 13.23 -2.97
N ILE A 9 4.59 12.90 -1.70
CA ILE A 9 3.45 12.05 -1.32
C ILE A 9 2.12 12.71 -1.73
N LYS A 10 2.03 14.03 -1.61
CA LYS A 10 0.86 14.79 -2.04
C LYS A 10 0.67 14.73 -3.55
N GLU A 11 1.73 14.87 -4.34
CA GLU A 11 1.67 14.73 -5.80
C GLU A 11 1.23 13.33 -6.22
N VAL A 12 1.72 12.28 -5.55
CA VAL A 12 1.27 10.90 -5.76
C VAL A 12 -0.21 10.75 -5.46
N TYR A 13 -0.69 11.28 -4.33
CA TYR A 13 -2.12 11.26 -3.99
C TYR A 13 -2.97 11.98 -5.05
N GLU A 14 -2.58 13.18 -5.47
CA GLU A 14 -3.31 13.95 -6.49
C GLU A 14 -3.35 13.25 -7.84
N GLY A 15 -2.28 12.54 -8.21
CA GLY A 15 -2.24 11.70 -9.41
C GLY A 15 -3.22 10.52 -9.32
N LEU A 16 -3.28 9.84 -8.18
CA LEU A 16 -4.22 8.74 -7.95
C LEU A 16 -5.68 9.24 -7.96
N GLU A 17 -5.94 10.40 -7.35
CA GLU A 17 -7.28 11.02 -7.34
C GLU A 17 -7.78 11.33 -8.77
N LYS A 18 -6.87 11.73 -9.66
CA LYS A 18 -7.16 11.95 -11.09
C LYS A 18 -7.27 10.64 -11.89
N GLY A 19 -6.86 9.52 -11.33
CA GLY A 19 -6.80 8.22 -12.00
C GLY A 19 -5.72 8.09 -13.06
N ASP A 20 -4.65 8.88 -12.95
CA ASP A 20 -3.52 8.86 -13.90
C ASP A 20 -2.40 7.93 -13.41
N THR A 21 -2.64 6.62 -13.54
CA THR A 21 -1.71 5.58 -13.05
C THR A 21 -0.32 5.72 -13.67
N GLN A 22 -0.23 6.01 -14.97
CA GLN A 22 1.05 6.15 -15.68
C GLN A 22 1.86 7.34 -15.19
N HIS A 23 1.20 8.47 -14.93
CA HIS A 23 1.85 9.62 -14.32
C HIS A 23 2.36 9.29 -12.91
N VAL A 24 1.54 8.62 -12.09
CA VAL A 24 1.93 8.23 -10.72
C VAL A 24 3.14 7.29 -10.73
N LEU A 25 3.16 6.27 -11.60
CA LEU A 25 4.31 5.38 -11.77
C LEU A 25 5.58 6.15 -12.16
N SER A 26 5.44 7.09 -13.09
CA SER A 26 6.55 7.92 -13.55
C SER A 26 7.09 8.83 -12.43
N LEU A 27 6.21 9.42 -11.63
CA LEU A 27 6.56 10.23 -10.47
C LEU A 27 7.31 9.40 -9.41
N ILE A 28 6.78 8.24 -9.04
CA ILE A 28 7.40 7.35 -8.05
C ILE A 28 8.80 6.95 -8.51
N ASN A 29 8.93 6.46 -9.76
CA ASN A 29 10.21 6.06 -10.31
C ASN A 29 11.23 7.22 -10.31
N ALA A 30 10.84 8.40 -10.82
CA ALA A 30 11.72 9.57 -10.88
C ALA A 30 12.18 10.05 -9.50
N TYR A 31 11.33 9.94 -8.48
CA TYR A 31 11.69 10.26 -7.11
C TYR A 31 12.67 9.24 -6.53
N LEU A 32 12.34 7.95 -6.61
CA LEU A 32 13.11 6.88 -5.98
C LEU A 32 14.48 6.67 -6.63
N GLU A 33 14.64 6.92 -7.94
CA GLU A 33 15.95 6.87 -8.61
C GLU A 33 17.00 7.76 -7.93
N ARG A 34 16.59 8.87 -7.33
CA ARG A 34 17.49 9.80 -6.61
C ARG A 34 17.88 9.32 -5.22
N GLU A 35 17.08 8.41 -4.66
CA GLU A 35 17.20 7.90 -3.30
C GLU A 35 17.80 6.48 -3.25
N LYS A 36 18.10 5.89 -4.42
CA LYS A 36 18.73 4.57 -4.54
C LYS A 36 20.13 4.59 -3.96
N THR A 37 20.48 3.49 -3.29
CA THR A 37 21.81 3.33 -2.67
C THR A 37 22.83 2.80 -3.68
N ASP A 38 24.05 3.36 -3.68
CA ASP A 38 25.11 3.03 -4.65
C ASP A 38 25.51 1.54 -4.66
N LYS A 39 25.35 0.82 -3.54
CA LYS A 39 25.81 -0.57 -3.41
C LYS A 39 24.90 -1.58 -4.10
N LEU A 40 23.59 -1.33 -4.18
CA LEU A 40 22.62 -2.30 -4.70
C LEU A 40 21.63 -1.70 -5.70
N LYS A 41 21.65 -0.37 -5.92
CA LYS A 41 20.65 0.38 -6.69
C LYS A 41 19.20 0.07 -6.25
N LEU A 42 19.04 -0.32 -4.99
CA LEU A 42 17.75 -0.56 -4.36
C LEU A 42 17.35 0.66 -3.54
N THR A 43 16.07 0.96 -3.60
CA THR A 43 15.44 1.96 -2.75
C THR A 43 15.35 1.43 -1.32
N PRO A 44 15.75 2.21 -0.30
CA PRO A 44 15.65 1.78 1.09
C PRO A 44 14.20 1.44 1.48
N THR A 45 13.97 0.22 1.98
CA THR A 45 12.65 -0.22 2.47
C THR A 45 12.05 0.76 3.49
N PRO A 46 12.79 1.36 4.44
CA PRO A 46 12.22 2.36 5.36
C PRO A 46 11.56 3.55 4.65
N LEU A 47 12.12 4.01 3.52
CA LEU A 47 11.56 5.10 2.72
C LEU A 47 10.25 4.67 2.04
N LEU A 48 10.24 3.50 1.39
CA LEU A 48 9.03 2.94 0.76
C LEU A 48 7.89 2.79 1.78
N ASN A 49 8.23 2.33 2.98
CA ASN A 49 7.26 2.13 4.05
C ASN A 49 6.68 3.46 4.53
N PHE A 50 7.55 4.45 4.69
CA PHE A 50 7.14 5.79 5.09
C PHE A 50 6.18 6.40 4.06
N ILE A 51 6.56 6.38 2.77
CA ILE A 51 5.71 6.87 1.66
C ILE A 51 4.35 6.18 1.69
N GLY A 52 4.34 4.84 1.73
CA GLY A 52 3.10 4.08 1.72
C GLY A 52 2.24 4.31 2.96
N ASP A 53 2.84 4.43 4.15
CA ASP A 53 2.09 4.71 5.38
C ASP A 53 1.41 6.08 5.35
N GLU A 54 2.09 7.13 4.89
CA GLU A 54 1.51 8.47 4.75
C GLU A 54 0.44 8.51 3.65
N LEU A 55 0.71 7.89 2.50
CA LEU A 55 -0.27 7.76 1.43
C LEU A 55 -1.53 7.02 1.93
N GLY A 56 -1.34 5.92 2.67
CA GLY A 56 -2.43 5.16 3.26
C GLY A 56 -3.30 6.00 4.20
N LYS A 57 -2.74 6.94 4.97
CA LYS A 57 -3.53 7.87 5.80
C LYS A 57 -4.40 8.79 4.95
N MET A 58 -3.87 9.30 3.84
CA MET A 58 -4.61 10.22 2.94
C MET A 58 -5.75 9.51 2.20
N LEU A 59 -5.61 8.21 1.97
CA LEU A 59 -6.58 7.38 1.26
C LEU A 59 -7.74 6.88 2.14
N ILE A 60 -7.66 7.02 3.47
CA ILE A 60 -8.74 6.58 4.38
C ILE A 60 -10.06 7.29 4.02
N GLY A 61 -11.12 6.50 3.85
CA GLY A 61 -12.46 6.99 3.53
C GLY A 61 -12.66 7.44 2.08
N LYS A 62 -11.69 7.20 1.19
CA LYS A 62 -11.82 7.50 -0.24
C LYS A 62 -12.33 6.26 -0.97
N GLU A 63 -13.55 6.34 -1.51
CA GLU A 63 -14.20 5.22 -2.21
C GLU A 63 -13.39 4.68 -3.38
N TRP A 64 -12.66 5.55 -4.09
CA TRP A 64 -11.81 5.19 -5.23
C TRP A 64 -10.46 4.58 -4.85
N SER A 65 -10.06 4.60 -3.58
CA SER A 65 -8.68 4.30 -3.16
C SER A 65 -8.22 2.90 -3.54
N PHE A 66 -9.03 1.87 -3.29
CA PHE A 66 -8.66 0.49 -3.57
C PHE A 66 -8.55 0.21 -5.07
N ASP A 67 -9.44 0.77 -5.89
CA ASP A 67 -9.38 0.63 -7.35
C ASP A 67 -8.08 1.25 -7.88
N ARG A 68 -7.73 2.46 -7.42
CA ARG A 68 -6.49 3.13 -7.83
C ARG A 68 -5.23 2.42 -7.35
N LEU A 69 -5.24 1.88 -6.13
CA LEU A 69 -4.14 1.05 -5.64
C LEU A 69 -4.02 -0.25 -6.43
N MET A 70 -5.13 -0.80 -6.93
CA MET A 70 -5.13 -2.04 -7.73
C MET A 70 -4.57 -1.79 -9.13
N ASP A 71 -4.94 -0.68 -9.75
CA ASP A 71 -4.37 -0.25 -11.03
C ASP A 71 -2.85 -0.07 -10.88
N LEU A 72 -2.42 0.64 -9.82
CA LEU A 72 -1.00 0.84 -9.52
C LEU A 72 -0.28 -0.47 -9.20
N TRP A 73 -0.94 -1.43 -8.54
CA TRP A 73 -0.37 -2.74 -8.23
C TRP A 73 -0.04 -3.53 -9.51
N ARG A 74 -1.01 -3.57 -10.44
CA ARG A 74 -0.94 -4.35 -11.67
C ARG A 74 0.16 -3.85 -12.61
N GLU A 75 0.30 -2.53 -12.69
CA GLU A 75 1.28 -1.88 -13.57
C GLU A 75 2.63 -1.62 -12.89
N GLY A 76 2.64 -1.55 -11.56
CA GLY A 76 3.80 -1.29 -10.74
C GLY A 76 4.75 -2.48 -10.60
N LYS A 77 5.97 -2.17 -10.19
CA LYS A 77 7.04 -3.16 -9.95
C LYS A 77 7.25 -3.28 -8.44
N ARG A 78 8.44 -3.74 -8.04
CA ARG A 78 8.79 -4.00 -6.65
C ARG A 78 8.51 -2.81 -5.73
N ASP A 79 9.02 -1.63 -6.05
CA ASP A 79 8.97 -0.48 -5.13
C ASP A 79 7.54 0.04 -4.96
N GLU A 80 6.77 0.12 -6.04
CA GLU A 80 5.35 0.50 -6.00
C GLU A 80 4.52 -0.51 -5.20
N ARG A 81 4.73 -1.82 -5.43
CA ARG A 81 4.04 -2.87 -4.67
C ARG A 81 4.36 -2.83 -3.18
N LEU A 82 5.60 -2.49 -2.81
CA LEU A 82 6.00 -2.30 -1.41
C LEU A 82 5.37 -1.04 -0.78
N ILE A 83 5.25 0.05 -1.55
CA ILE A 83 4.50 1.25 -1.12
C ILE A 83 3.04 0.90 -0.89
N ILE A 84 2.39 0.18 -1.82
CA ILE A 84 0.99 -0.26 -1.71
C ILE A 84 0.81 -1.18 -0.50
N ALA A 85 1.71 -2.13 -0.27
CA ALA A 85 1.66 -3.00 0.91
C ALA A 85 1.71 -2.19 2.22
N SER A 86 2.45 -1.08 2.25
CA SER A 86 2.42 -0.14 3.38
C SER A 86 1.13 0.66 3.48
N ALA A 87 0.58 1.15 2.37
CA ALA A 87 -0.70 1.84 2.38
C ALA A 87 -1.83 0.94 2.92
N LEU A 88 -1.85 -0.33 2.49
CA LEU A 88 -2.79 -1.35 2.97
C LEU A 88 -2.68 -1.60 4.47
N ARG A 89 -1.53 -1.35 5.11
CA ARG A 89 -1.43 -1.42 6.58
C ARG A 89 -2.42 -0.49 7.27
N ARG A 90 -2.60 0.71 6.73
CA ARG A 90 -3.51 1.72 7.27
C ARG A 90 -4.94 1.40 6.90
N LEU A 91 -5.17 1.11 5.61
CA LEU A 91 -6.51 0.86 5.07
C LEU A 91 -7.14 -0.39 5.70
N SER A 92 -6.39 -1.48 5.84
CA SER A 92 -6.89 -2.75 6.42
C SER A 92 -7.35 -2.65 7.87
N ARG A 93 -6.97 -1.61 8.61
CA ARG A 93 -7.42 -1.39 9.99
C ARG A 93 -8.77 -0.67 10.08
N VAL A 94 -9.21 -0.05 8.99
CA VAL A 94 -10.39 0.81 8.95
C VAL A 94 -11.44 0.24 8.01
N ASP A 95 -11.01 -0.37 6.90
CA ASP A 95 -11.88 -0.96 5.88
C ASP A 95 -11.47 -2.42 5.64
N TYR A 96 -12.12 -3.31 6.39
CA TYR A 96 -11.84 -4.74 6.37
C TYR A 96 -12.21 -5.38 5.03
N GLU A 97 -13.42 -5.14 4.52
CA GLU A 97 -13.93 -5.85 3.34
C GLU A 97 -13.19 -5.47 2.07
N ASN A 98 -12.97 -4.18 1.80
CA ASN A 98 -12.24 -3.78 0.59
C ASN A 98 -10.77 -4.22 0.66
N SER A 99 -10.16 -4.20 1.84
CA SER A 99 -8.79 -4.69 2.02
C SER A 99 -8.68 -6.20 1.82
N LYS A 100 -9.66 -6.97 2.31
CA LYS A 100 -9.73 -8.42 2.08
C LYS A 100 -9.90 -8.73 0.60
N LEU A 101 -10.83 -8.05 -0.08
CA LEU A 101 -11.03 -8.21 -1.53
C LEU A 101 -9.77 -7.86 -2.32
N PHE A 102 -9.08 -6.77 -1.95
CA PHE A 102 -7.80 -6.41 -2.55
C PHE A 102 -6.78 -7.54 -2.44
N VAL A 103 -6.56 -8.07 -1.22
CA VAL A 103 -5.59 -9.15 -0.98
C VAL A 103 -5.96 -10.40 -1.79
N LEU A 104 -7.24 -10.78 -1.83
CA LEU A 104 -7.70 -11.93 -2.61
C LEU A 104 -7.42 -11.78 -4.11
N ASN A 105 -7.61 -10.58 -4.66
CA ASN A 105 -7.40 -10.28 -6.07
C ASN A 105 -5.94 -10.35 -6.51
N ILE A 106 -4.98 -10.16 -5.59
CA ILE A 106 -3.55 -10.18 -5.92
C ILE A 106 -2.87 -11.52 -5.63
N LEU A 107 -3.55 -12.51 -5.02
CA LEU A 107 -2.93 -13.76 -4.59
C LEU A 107 -2.15 -14.49 -5.70
N ASN A 108 -2.71 -14.51 -6.92
CA ASN A 108 -2.08 -15.18 -8.06
C ASN A 108 -0.86 -14.43 -8.63
N ASP A 109 -0.64 -13.18 -8.20
CA ASP A 109 0.45 -12.29 -8.63
C ASP A 109 1.56 -12.20 -7.56
N LEU A 110 1.46 -12.96 -6.46
CA LEU A 110 2.46 -13.02 -5.39
C LEU A 110 3.54 -14.07 -5.68
N SER A 111 4.34 -13.83 -6.73
CA SER A 111 5.51 -14.67 -7.03
C SER A 111 6.78 -14.24 -6.28
N ASP A 112 6.81 -13.02 -5.75
CA ASP A 112 7.95 -12.45 -5.02
C ASP A 112 7.76 -12.62 -3.51
N TRP A 113 8.72 -13.28 -2.87
CA TRP A 113 8.66 -13.60 -1.44
C TRP A 113 8.72 -12.36 -0.54
N GLU A 114 9.45 -11.31 -0.93
CA GLU A 114 9.55 -10.07 -0.15
C GLU A 114 8.19 -9.37 -0.12
N ILE A 115 7.54 -9.28 -1.28
CA ILE A 115 6.21 -8.67 -1.40
C ILE A 115 5.19 -9.47 -0.58
N CYS A 116 5.24 -10.80 -0.66
CA CYS A 116 4.39 -11.70 0.13
C CYS A 116 4.55 -11.46 1.64
N ASP A 117 5.78 -11.46 2.15
CA ASP A 117 6.09 -11.21 3.55
C ASP A 117 5.59 -9.84 4.02
N GLN A 118 5.79 -8.81 3.20
CA GLN A 118 5.35 -7.46 3.57
C GLN A 118 3.83 -7.34 3.62
N LEU A 119 3.11 -7.95 2.68
CA LEU A 119 1.64 -8.00 2.74
C LEU A 119 1.15 -8.77 3.97
N ALA A 120 1.77 -9.90 4.29
CA ALA A 120 1.42 -10.72 5.43
C ALA A 120 1.53 -9.91 6.74
N LEU A 121 2.67 -9.24 6.93
CA LEU A 121 2.96 -8.45 8.14
C LEU A 121 2.18 -7.13 8.22
N ARG A 122 1.73 -6.58 7.09
CA ARG A 122 1.12 -5.25 7.06
C ARG A 122 -0.40 -5.29 6.97
N ALA A 123 -0.94 -6.13 6.10
CA ALA A 123 -2.37 -6.16 5.80
C ALA A 123 -3.03 -7.41 6.37
N VAL A 124 -2.52 -8.60 6.07
CA VAL A 124 -3.17 -9.87 6.43
C VAL A 124 -3.29 -10.04 7.95
N VAL A 125 -2.26 -9.64 8.71
CA VAL A 125 -2.32 -9.68 10.18
C VAL A 125 -3.47 -8.83 10.74
N ASN A 126 -3.74 -7.65 10.17
CA ASN A 126 -4.83 -6.79 10.64
C ASN A 126 -6.19 -7.40 10.31
N LEU A 127 -6.32 -8.02 9.13
CA LEU A 127 -7.53 -8.73 8.74
C LEU A 127 -7.79 -9.92 9.67
N ALA A 128 -6.76 -10.71 9.97
CA ALA A 128 -6.85 -11.86 10.87
C ALA A 128 -7.29 -11.46 12.29
N VAL A 129 -6.75 -10.36 12.83
CA VAL A 129 -7.12 -9.84 14.15
C VAL A 129 -8.59 -9.39 14.18
N GLN A 130 -9.07 -8.70 13.14
CA GLN A 130 -10.46 -8.26 13.06
C GLN A 130 -11.43 -9.44 12.93
N ASN A 131 -11.14 -10.39 12.03
CA ASN A 131 -11.94 -11.60 11.88
C ASN A 131 -12.02 -12.41 13.20
N LYS A 132 -10.89 -12.51 13.93
CA LYS A 132 -10.89 -13.14 15.26
C LYS A 132 -11.84 -12.42 16.22
N THR A 133 -11.78 -11.09 16.24
CA THR A 133 -12.61 -10.26 17.12
C THR A 133 -14.09 -10.44 16.81
N GLU A 134 -14.47 -10.40 15.52
CA GLU A 134 -15.83 -10.64 15.06
C GLU A 134 -16.33 -12.04 15.46
N MET A 135 -15.53 -13.08 15.26
CA MET A 135 -15.88 -14.45 15.66
C MET A 135 -16.14 -14.57 17.16
N PHE A 136 -15.30 -13.96 18.01
CA PHE A 136 -15.50 -14.01 19.46
C PHE A 136 -16.72 -13.19 19.91
N SER A 137 -16.96 -12.01 19.33
CA SER A 137 -18.15 -11.22 19.65
C SER A 137 -19.46 -11.95 19.33
N LEU A 138 -19.48 -12.74 18.26
CA LEU A 138 -20.64 -13.58 17.92
C LEU A 138 -20.86 -14.74 18.90
N MET A 139 -19.80 -15.23 19.55
CA MET A 139 -19.88 -16.31 20.56
C MET A 139 -20.32 -15.80 21.93
N GLU A 140 -20.01 -14.55 22.29
CA GLU A 140 -20.37 -13.96 23.59
C GLU A 140 -21.80 -13.38 23.62
N GLY A 141 -22.42 -13.17 22.44
CA GLY A 141 -23.78 -12.64 22.31
C GLY A 141 -24.87 -13.70 22.02
N GLY A 142 -24.56 -14.99 22.12
CA GLY A 142 -25.46 -16.12 21.85
C GLY A 142 -25.96 -16.84 23.10
#